data_AF-Q7S2U1-F1
#
_entry.id   AF-Q7S2U1-F1
#
_cell.length_a   1.000
_cell.length_b   1.000
_cell.length_c   1.000
_cell.angle_alpha   90.00
_cell.angle_beta   90.00
_cell.angle_gamma   90.00
#
_symmetry.space_group_name_H-M   'P 1'
#
loop_
_entity.id
_entity.type
_entity.pdbx_description
1 polymer ?
#
loop_
_entity_poly.entity_id
_entity_poly.type
_entity_poly.pdbx_seq_one_letter_code
_entity_poly.pdbx_strand_id
1 'polypeptide(L)'
;MATARQFPTIKSIRSFVIGGVGSGGDYHNVKGGHWLIDSPISTPCSQWEKYRASRTSWGINVLGSFFVEIEATDGTVGFATGFGGPPACWLVHQHFERFLIGADPRNTNHLFEQMYRASMFYGRKGLPVAVISVIDLALWDLLGKIRNEPVYKMIGGATKERLNFYCTGPDPPAAKEMGFWGAKVPLPYCPEEGHVGLQKNIEFLRKHREAVGPNFPLMVDCYMSLNVSYTIEIVEKTKDLDINWWEECLSPDDTDGFEQIKRAHPTVKFTTGEHEYSRYGFRKLIEGRNLDIIQPDVMWLGGMTELLRVAAMAAAYDIPVVPHASGPYSYHFVMSQPNTPFQEYLANSPDGKSVLPVFGDLFLDEPIPTKGFLTTADLNKPGFGLTLNPVARAKLIPSAYLLAPPPMAPLTPVDASSGVTGAEETKPAPAPGVTEHKEESDGVLDGFVARIQELTSL
;
A
#
# COMPACT_ATOMS: atom_id res chain seq x y z
N MET A 1 7.10 24.12 40.76
CA MET A 1 6.53 23.51 39.54
C MET A 1 6.36 22.03 39.81
N ALA A 2 5.22 21.43 39.44
CA ALA A 2 5.11 19.97 39.48
C ALA A 2 6.12 19.37 38.48
N THR A 3 6.84 18.32 38.87
CA THR A 3 7.72 17.58 37.96
C THR A 3 6.90 17.01 36.81
N ALA A 4 7.45 16.98 35.60
CA ALA A 4 6.76 16.43 34.44
C ALA A 4 6.33 14.97 34.68
N ARG A 5 5.18 14.57 34.10
CA ARG A 5 4.65 13.21 34.22
C ARG A 5 5.68 12.19 33.72
N GLN A 6 6.00 11.20 34.55
CA GLN A 6 6.77 10.04 34.14
C GLN A 6 5.95 9.23 33.13
N PHE A 7 6.56 8.90 32.00
CA PHE A 7 5.92 8.15 30.92
C PHE A 7 6.44 6.71 30.93
N PRO A 8 5.57 5.70 30.74
CA PRO A 8 6.02 4.32 30.66
C PRO A 8 6.83 4.10 29.37
N THR A 9 7.80 3.20 29.42
CA THR A 9 8.57 2.81 28.24
C THR A 9 7.91 1.62 27.54
N ILE A 10 8.31 1.34 26.31
CA ILE A 10 7.87 0.15 25.58
C ILE A 10 8.48 -1.09 26.23
N LYS A 11 7.63 -2.06 26.57
CA LYS A 11 8.01 -3.32 27.23
C LYS A 11 8.11 -4.47 26.24
N SER A 12 7.17 -4.57 25.30
CA SER A 12 7.14 -5.64 24.30
C SER A 12 6.37 -5.25 23.06
N ILE A 13 6.67 -5.89 21.94
CA ILE A 13 5.90 -5.85 20.69
C ILE A 13 5.44 -7.26 20.33
N ARG A 14 4.22 -7.39 19.79
CA ARG A 14 3.67 -8.65 19.28
C ARG A 14 3.11 -8.41 17.88
N SER A 15 3.23 -9.39 17.01
CA SER A 15 2.59 -9.36 15.69
C SER A 15 1.78 -10.63 15.41
N PHE A 16 0.73 -10.45 14.62
CA PHE A 16 -0.20 -11.51 14.24
C PHE A 16 -0.53 -11.41 12.77
N VAL A 17 -0.65 -12.55 12.10
CA VAL A 17 -1.30 -12.65 10.79
C VAL A 17 -2.80 -12.78 11.03
N ILE A 18 -3.62 -12.06 10.27
CA ILE A 18 -5.08 -12.16 10.38
C ILE A 18 -5.55 -13.28 9.45
N GLY A 19 -6.12 -14.34 10.02
CA GLY A 19 -6.66 -15.46 9.24
C GLY A 19 -7.96 -15.11 8.52
N GLY A 20 -8.16 -15.69 7.34
CA GLY A 20 -9.34 -15.48 6.51
C GLY A 20 -9.23 -14.28 5.58
N VAL A 21 -10.39 -13.72 5.20
CA VAL A 21 -10.53 -12.59 4.26
C VAL A 21 -11.54 -11.58 4.81
N GLY A 22 -11.49 -10.34 4.32
CA GLY A 22 -12.43 -9.27 4.69
C GLY A 22 -12.29 -8.79 6.13
N SER A 23 -11.09 -8.91 6.72
CA SER A 23 -10.77 -8.46 8.07
C SER A 23 -9.32 -7.97 8.13
N GLY A 24 -9.10 -6.79 8.72
CA GLY A 24 -7.79 -6.12 8.77
C GLY A 24 -7.49 -5.17 7.62
N GLY A 25 -6.24 -4.71 7.55
CA GLY A 25 -5.84 -3.61 6.66
C GLY A 25 -5.44 -3.95 5.22
N ASP A 26 -5.59 -5.20 4.77
CA ASP A 26 -5.51 -5.54 3.34
C ASP A 26 -6.91 -5.41 2.69
N TYR A 27 -7.14 -4.29 2.03
CA TYR A 27 -8.40 -3.95 1.36
C TYR A 27 -8.81 -4.97 0.29
N HIS A 28 -7.82 -5.63 -0.33
CA HIS A 28 -8.03 -6.46 -1.51
C HIS A 28 -8.11 -7.95 -1.17
N ASN A 29 -7.72 -8.34 0.06
CA ASN A 29 -7.92 -9.69 0.57
C ASN A 29 -9.38 -9.89 1.05
N VAL A 30 -10.30 -9.92 0.09
CA VAL A 30 -11.75 -10.06 0.28
C VAL A 30 -12.30 -11.33 -0.37
N LYS A 31 -13.54 -11.68 -0.05
CA LYS A 31 -14.22 -12.85 -0.64
C LYS A 31 -14.50 -12.60 -2.14
N GLY A 32 -14.39 -13.65 -2.94
CA GLY A 32 -14.80 -13.62 -4.36
C GLY A 32 -16.23 -13.13 -4.58
N GLY A 33 -16.45 -12.46 -5.70
CA GLY A 33 -17.66 -11.73 -6.07
C GLY A 33 -17.67 -10.26 -5.64
N HIS A 34 -16.64 -9.79 -4.92
CA HIS A 34 -16.53 -8.40 -4.51
C HIS A 34 -15.99 -7.54 -5.66
N TRP A 35 -16.58 -6.35 -5.88
CA TRP A 35 -16.17 -5.46 -6.96
C TRP A 35 -14.67 -5.07 -6.92
N LEU A 36 -14.08 -4.94 -5.74
CA LEU A 36 -12.66 -4.63 -5.53
C LEU A 36 -11.71 -5.59 -6.24
N ILE A 37 -12.14 -6.83 -6.50
CA ILE A 37 -11.29 -7.85 -7.11
C ILE A 37 -11.87 -8.48 -8.38
N ASP A 38 -13.19 -8.57 -8.53
CA ASP A 38 -13.83 -9.34 -9.60
C ASP A 38 -14.69 -8.50 -10.55
N SER A 39 -14.67 -7.17 -10.42
CA SER A 39 -15.21 -6.27 -11.45
C SER A 39 -14.15 -5.89 -12.49
N PRO A 40 -14.54 -5.46 -13.70
CA PRO A 40 -13.58 -4.92 -14.67
C PRO A 40 -12.88 -3.68 -14.10
N ILE A 41 -11.58 -3.81 -13.83
CA ILE A 41 -10.70 -2.75 -13.35
C ILE A 41 -9.41 -2.82 -14.17
N SER A 42 -9.02 -1.68 -14.74
CA SER A 42 -7.75 -1.51 -15.43
C SER A 42 -6.61 -1.53 -14.42
N THR A 43 -5.58 -2.33 -14.69
CA THR A 43 -4.42 -2.51 -13.80
C THR A 43 -3.16 -2.65 -14.64
N PRO A 44 -1.95 -2.53 -14.05
CA PRO A 44 -0.69 -2.82 -14.76
C PRO A 44 -0.63 -4.23 -15.35
N CYS A 45 -1.39 -5.17 -14.78
CA CYS A 45 -1.46 -6.56 -15.21
C CYS A 45 -2.54 -6.84 -16.27
N SER A 46 -3.40 -5.87 -16.58
CA SER A 46 -4.53 -6.03 -17.51
C SER A 46 -4.10 -6.21 -18.97
N GLN A 47 -2.85 -5.87 -19.31
CA GLN A 47 -2.24 -6.18 -20.60
C GLN A 47 -2.24 -7.69 -20.92
N TRP A 48 -2.19 -8.55 -19.90
CA TRP A 48 -2.20 -9.99 -20.07
C TRP A 48 -3.61 -10.54 -19.86
N GLU A 49 -4.19 -11.16 -20.89
CA GLU A 49 -5.55 -11.74 -20.89
C GLU A 49 -5.86 -12.56 -19.62
N LYS A 50 -4.91 -13.44 -19.22
CA LYS A 50 -5.03 -14.31 -18.05
C LYS A 50 -5.19 -13.58 -16.72
N TYR A 51 -4.79 -12.31 -16.65
CA TYR A 51 -4.79 -11.51 -15.42
C TYR A 51 -5.80 -10.36 -15.42
N ARG A 52 -6.53 -10.16 -16.53
CA ARG A 52 -7.43 -9.03 -16.73
C ARG A 52 -8.75 -9.17 -15.97
N ALA A 53 -9.26 -10.39 -15.81
CA ALA A 53 -10.60 -10.62 -15.29
C ALA A 53 -10.75 -10.44 -13.77
N SER A 54 -9.68 -10.66 -13.00
CA SER A 54 -9.70 -10.52 -11.54
C SER A 54 -8.34 -10.07 -11.01
N ARG A 55 -8.35 -9.16 -10.05
CA ARG A 55 -7.10 -8.66 -9.43
C ARG A 55 -6.42 -9.72 -8.56
N THR A 56 -7.15 -10.71 -8.08
CA THR A 56 -6.56 -11.86 -7.35
C THR A 56 -5.76 -12.79 -8.25
N SER A 57 -6.05 -12.82 -9.54
CA SER A 57 -5.36 -13.71 -10.49
C SER A 57 -3.86 -13.40 -10.63
N TRP A 58 -3.46 -12.14 -10.43
CA TRP A 58 -2.05 -11.71 -10.39
C TRP A 58 -1.52 -11.49 -8.97
N GLY A 59 -2.33 -11.77 -7.94
CA GLY A 59 -1.89 -11.81 -6.55
C GLY A 59 -2.01 -10.50 -5.78
N ILE A 60 -2.98 -9.62 -6.10
CA ILE A 60 -3.18 -8.39 -5.30
C ILE A 60 -3.35 -8.65 -3.80
N ASN A 61 -3.98 -9.77 -3.44
CA ASN A 61 -4.30 -10.18 -2.09
C ASN A 61 -3.27 -11.15 -1.49
N VAL A 62 -2.11 -11.33 -2.13
CA VAL A 62 -1.13 -12.37 -1.76
C VAL A 62 -0.54 -12.16 -0.36
N LEU A 63 -0.49 -10.91 0.09
CA LEU A 63 0.11 -10.55 1.37
C LEU A 63 -0.85 -10.85 2.52
N GLY A 64 -2.10 -10.41 2.43
CA GLY A 64 -3.05 -10.44 3.52
C GLY A 64 -2.74 -9.40 4.60
N SER A 65 -3.60 -9.38 5.63
CA SER A 65 -3.50 -8.42 6.72
C SER A 65 -2.60 -8.91 7.86
N PHE A 66 -1.96 -7.98 8.56
CA PHE A 66 -1.30 -8.24 9.84
C PHE A 66 -1.73 -7.23 10.91
N PHE A 67 -1.44 -7.56 12.16
CA PHE A 67 -1.80 -6.77 13.35
C PHE A 67 -0.60 -6.65 14.28
N VAL A 68 -0.33 -5.45 14.79
CA VAL A 68 0.76 -5.17 15.72
C VAL A 68 0.19 -4.66 17.04
N GLU A 69 0.67 -5.22 18.16
CA GLU A 69 0.42 -4.70 19.51
C GLU A 69 1.75 -4.24 20.13
N ILE A 70 1.76 -3.06 20.74
CA ILE A 70 2.88 -2.53 21.53
C ILE A 70 2.39 -2.31 22.96
N GLU A 71 3.01 -3.01 23.90
CA GLU A 71 2.69 -2.93 25.33
C GLU A 71 3.74 -2.07 26.04
N ALA A 72 3.27 -1.11 26.85
CA ALA A 72 4.12 -0.29 27.71
C ALA A 72 4.31 -0.91 29.10
N THR A 73 5.27 -0.40 29.87
CA THR A 73 5.59 -0.91 31.22
C THR A 73 4.47 -0.75 32.24
N ASP A 74 3.49 0.12 32.00
CA ASP A 74 2.30 0.27 32.83
C ASP A 74 1.14 -0.66 32.43
N GLY A 75 1.35 -1.52 31.42
CA GLY A 75 0.36 -2.45 30.89
C GLY A 75 -0.55 -1.87 29.81
N THR A 76 -0.43 -0.59 29.45
CA THR A 76 -1.19 -0.01 28.34
C THR A 76 -0.76 -0.63 27.01
N VAL A 77 -1.73 -0.97 26.15
CA VAL A 77 -1.47 -1.56 24.83
C VAL A 77 -2.03 -0.68 23.71
N GLY A 78 -1.14 -0.20 22.85
CA GLY A 78 -1.49 0.39 21.57
C GLY A 78 -1.40 -0.64 20.45
N PHE A 79 -2.17 -0.46 19.38
CA PHE A 79 -2.18 -1.38 18.26
C PHE A 79 -2.56 -0.72 16.94
N ALA A 80 -2.25 -1.40 15.85
CA ALA A 80 -2.71 -1.06 14.51
C ALA A 80 -2.74 -2.29 13.60
N THR A 81 -3.44 -2.17 12.47
CA THR A 81 -3.50 -3.16 11.39
C THR A 81 -3.02 -2.54 10.09
N GLY A 82 -2.65 -3.38 9.12
CA GLY A 82 -2.28 -3.00 7.75
C GLY A 82 -2.11 -4.26 6.88
N PHE A 83 -1.81 -4.09 5.60
CA PHE A 83 -1.41 -5.20 4.73
C PHE A 83 0.06 -5.57 4.89
N GLY A 84 0.42 -6.81 4.55
CA GLY A 84 1.81 -7.29 4.56
C GLY A 84 1.97 -8.67 5.21
N GLY A 85 0.95 -9.15 5.92
CA GLY A 85 0.82 -10.52 6.41
C GLY A 85 2.08 -11.15 7.01
N PRO A 86 2.42 -12.40 6.63
CA PRO A 86 3.59 -13.10 7.17
C PRO A 86 4.93 -12.36 7.04
N PRO A 87 5.36 -11.86 5.86
CA PRO A 87 6.65 -11.19 5.76
C PRO A 87 6.72 -9.88 6.56
N ALA A 88 5.58 -9.18 6.73
CA ALA A 88 5.52 -8.03 7.62
C ALA A 88 5.80 -8.41 9.08
N CYS A 89 5.15 -9.46 9.59
CA CYS A 89 5.38 -9.96 10.95
C CYS A 89 6.85 -10.39 11.17
N TRP A 90 7.46 -11.02 10.16
CA TRP A 90 8.88 -11.39 10.22
C TRP A 90 9.77 -10.15 10.39
N LEU A 91 9.53 -9.08 9.60
CA LEU A 91 10.29 -7.84 9.67
C LEU A 91 10.11 -7.09 11.01
N VAL A 92 8.90 -7.13 11.59
CA VAL A 92 8.61 -6.56 12.91
C VAL A 92 9.63 -7.08 13.93
N HIS A 93 9.79 -8.41 14.03
CA HIS A 93 10.61 -9.04 15.06
C HIS A 93 12.09 -9.13 14.68
N GLN A 94 12.40 -9.54 13.45
CA GLN A 94 13.79 -9.79 13.05
C GLN A 94 14.59 -8.50 12.83
N HIS A 95 13.92 -7.40 12.53
CA HIS A 95 14.59 -6.11 12.37
C HIS A 95 14.10 -5.07 13.37
N PHE A 96 12.84 -4.65 13.31
CA PHE A 96 12.43 -3.38 13.91
C PHE A 96 12.31 -3.40 15.44
N GLU A 97 12.02 -4.55 16.05
CA GLU A 97 11.88 -4.71 17.50
C GLU A 97 13.08 -4.17 18.28
N ARG A 98 14.30 -4.30 17.74
CA ARG A 98 15.55 -3.83 18.38
C ARG A 98 15.58 -2.33 18.69
N PHE A 99 14.77 -1.52 18.01
CA PHE A 99 14.69 -0.08 18.22
C PHE A 99 13.59 0.30 19.22
N LEU A 100 12.63 -0.61 19.46
CA LEU A 100 11.42 -0.32 20.21
C LEU A 100 11.56 -0.69 21.69
N ILE A 101 12.14 -1.85 22.02
CA ILE A 101 12.18 -2.33 23.40
C ILE A 101 12.96 -1.38 24.31
N GLY A 102 12.35 -0.95 25.41
CA GLY A 102 12.92 0.01 26.36
C GLY A 102 12.86 1.47 25.93
N ALA A 103 12.41 1.76 24.71
CA ALA A 103 12.29 3.13 24.23
C ALA A 103 11.09 3.87 24.86
N ASP A 104 11.20 5.19 24.94
CA ASP A 104 10.06 6.05 25.24
C ASP A 104 9.15 6.16 24.01
N PRO A 105 7.86 5.76 24.09
CA PRO A 105 6.97 5.76 22.92
C PRO A 105 6.70 7.18 22.36
N ARG A 106 7.02 8.25 23.11
CA ARG A 106 6.90 9.64 22.64
C ARG A 106 7.98 10.00 21.62
N ASN A 107 9.03 9.20 21.49
CA ASN A 107 10.15 9.43 20.58
C ASN A 107 9.82 9.02 19.14
N THR A 108 8.59 9.29 18.67
CA THR A 108 8.07 8.87 17.35
C THR A 108 9.01 9.28 16.21
N ASN A 109 9.50 10.52 16.23
CA ASN A 109 10.48 11.01 15.26
C ASN A 109 11.76 10.16 15.23
N HIS A 110 12.29 9.81 16.41
CA HIS A 110 13.55 9.05 16.50
C HIS A 110 13.36 7.60 16.05
N LEU A 111 12.30 6.96 16.52
CA LEU A 111 11.98 5.57 16.17
C LEU A 111 11.71 5.42 14.67
N PHE A 112 10.95 6.35 14.07
CA PHE A 112 10.75 6.39 12.63
C PHE A 112 12.09 6.48 11.88
N GLU A 113 12.96 7.43 12.23
CA GLU A 113 14.24 7.62 11.53
C GLU A 113 15.17 6.40 11.68
N GLN A 114 15.20 5.77 12.86
CA GLN A 114 15.97 4.54 13.07
C GLN A 114 15.46 3.42 12.18
N MET A 115 14.16 3.12 12.20
CA MET A 115 13.57 2.04 11.40
C MET A 115 13.72 2.29 9.89
N TYR A 116 13.45 3.52 9.43
CA TYR A 116 13.54 3.87 8.02
C TYR A 116 14.99 3.82 7.51
N ARG A 117 15.94 4.41 8.24
CA ARG A 117 17.35 4.44 7.80
C ARG A 117 18.03 3.07 7.95
N ALA A 118 17.69 2.30 8.98
CA ALA A 118 18.24 0.96 9.16
C ALA A 118 17.73 -0.03 8.09
N SER A 119 16.51 0.15 7.59
CA SER A 119 15.95 -0.65 6.48
C SER A 119 16.24 -0.09 5.09
N MET A 120 16.94 1.05 4.97
CA MET A 120 17.18 1.74 3.70
C MET A 120 17.82 0.86 2.62
N PHE A 121 18.63 -0.13 2.99
CA PHE A 121 19.33 -1.02 2.05
C PHE A 121 18.42 -2.04 1.35
N TYR A 122 17.20 -2.28 1.86
CA TYR A 122 16.21 -3.17 1.24
C TYR A 122 14.78 -2.59 1.22
N GLY A 123 14.62 -1.34 1.66
CA GLY A 123 13.34 -0.65 1.80
C GLY A 123 13.31 0.65 1.00
N ARG A 124 13.12 1.77 1.70
CA ARG A 124 12.77 3.11 1.17
C ARG A 124 11.35 3.24 0.60
N LYS A 125 10.82 2.19 -0.02
CA LYS A 125 9.47 2.10 -0.60
C LYS A 125 8.87 0.72 -0.35
N GLY A 126 7.56 0.56 -0.55
CA GLY A 126 6.88 -0.73 -0.56
C GLY A 126 6.77 -1.41 0.81
N LEU A 127 6.77 -2.75 0.80
CA LEU A 127 6.45 -3.59 1.96
C LEU A 127 7.21 -3.22 3.25
N PRO A 128 8.54 -2.99 3.26
CA PRO A 128 9.23 -2.61 4.50
C PRO A 128 8.70 -1.30 5.13
N VAL A 129 8.26 -0.34 4.31
CA VAL A 129 7.71 0.94 4.78
C VAL A 129 6.28 0.77 5.30
N ALA A 130 5.50 -0.14 4.71
CA ALA A 130 4.20 -0.52 5.27
C ALA A 130 4.33 -1.12 6.68
N VAL A 131 5.37 -1.95 6.92
CA VAL A 131 5.67 -2.47 8.26
C VAL A 131 5.95 -1.33 9.25
N ILE A 132 6.81 -0.38 8.86
CA ILE A 132 7.12 0.81 9.67
C ILE A 132 5.85 1.61 9.98
N SER A 133 4.97 1.77 8.99
CA SER A 133 3.73 2.52 9.13
C SER A 133 2.80 1.92 10.18
N VAL A 134 2.60 0.61 10.17
CA VAL A 134 1.75 -0.06 11.17
C VAL A 134 2.37 -0.01 12.57
N ILE A 135 3.69 -0.13 12.68
CA ILE A 135 4.39 0.08 13.96
C ILE A 135 4.18 1.52 14.47
N ASP A 136 4.36 2.51 13.60
CA ASP A 136 4.17 3.93 13.94
C ASP A 136 2.72 4.23 14.37
N LEU A 137 1.73 3.68 13.67
CA LEU A 137 0.33 3.78 14.07
C LEU A 137 0.08 3.13 15.43
N ALA A 138 0.65 1.94 15.71
CA ALA A 138 0.54 1.32 17.03
C ALA A 138 1.18 2.17 18.14
N LEU A 139 2.26 2.89 17.85
CA LEU A 139 2.86 3.87 18.78
C LEU A 139 1.93 5.05 19.04
N TRP A 140 1.31 5.63 18.01
CA TRP A 140 0.36 6.73 18.16
C TRP A 140 -0.90 6.33 18.93
N ASP A 141 -1.40 5.12 18.69
CA ASP A 141 -2.50 4.55 19.46
C ASP A 141 -2.12 4.37 20.94
N LEU A 142 -0.92 3.85 21.21
CA LEU A 142 -0.37 3.70 22.56
C LEU A 142 -0.28 5.06 23.28
N LEU A 143 0.24 6.08 22.60
CA LEU A 143 0.34 7.44 23.14
C LEU A 143 -1.03 8.00 23.52
N GLY A 144 -2.02 7.84 22.64
CA GLY A 144 -3.37 8.31 22.88
C GLY A 144 -4.03 7.60 24.05
N LYS A 145 -3.82 6.29 24.17
CA LYS A 145 -4.33 5.50 25.31
C LYS A 145 -3.67 5.87 26.65
N ILE A 146 -2.35 6.05 26.70
CA ILE A 146 -1.64 6.49 27.92
C ILE A 146 -2.10 7.89 28.38
N ARG A 147 -2.42 8.76 27.42
CA ARG A 147 -2.91 10.12 27.67
C ARG A 147 -4.41 10.21 27.86
N ASN A 148 -5.15 9.16 27.54
CA ASN A 148 -6.61 9.15 27.47
C ASN A 148 -7.16 10.22 26.51
N GLU A 149 -6.49 10.38 25.36
CA GLU A 149 -6.82 11.36 24.32
C GLU A 149 -6.91 10.71 22.93
N PRO A 150 -7.82 11.16 22.06
CA PRO A 150 -7.83 10.77 20.65
C PRO A 150 -6.59 11.32 19.91
N VAL A 151 -6.10 10.57 18.92
CA VAL A 151 -4.89 10.97 18.16
C VAL A 151 -5.01 12.39 17.58
N TYR A 152 -6.17 12.77 17.03
CA TYR A 152 -6.36 14.09 16.40
C TYR A 152 -6.06 15.27 17.36
N LYS A 153 -6.35 15.11 18.67
CA LYS A 153 -6.04 16.14 19.67
C LYS A 153 -4.54 16.28 19.93
N MET A 154 -3.77 15.23 19.69
CA MET A 154 -2.32 15.21 19.89
C MET A 154 -1.52 15.72 18.68
N ILE A 155 -2.14 15.88 17.50
CA ILE A 155 -1.47 16.23 16.24
C ILE A 155 -1.93 17.55 15.62
N GLY A 156 -2.63 18.39 16.40
CA GLY A 156 -3.06 19.72 15.95
C GLY A 156 -4.46 20.13 16.45
N GLY A 157 -5.24 19.21 17.01
CA GLY A 157 -6.63 19.46 17.36
C GLY A 157 -7.55 19.24 16.16
N ALA A 158 -8.70 19.90 16.14
CA ALA A 158 -9.64 19.84 15.02
C ALA A 158 -9.58 21.17 14.24
N THR A 159 -9.26 21.10 12.95
CA THR A 159 -9.37 22.26 12.03
C THR A 159 -10.76 22.40 11.43
N LYS A 160 -11.60 21.39 11.63
CA LYS A 160 -13.00 21.28 11.19
C LYS A 160 -13.76 20.41 12.18
N GLU A 161 -15.05 20.65 12.36
CA GLU A 161 -15.91 19.82 13.25
C GLU A 161 -16.57 18.66 12.52
N ARG A 162 -16.63 18.74 11.18
CA ARG A 162 -17.25 17.77 10.29
C ARG A 162 -16.26 17.36 9.20
N LEU A 163 -16.09 16.05 9.03
CA LEU A 163 -15.32 15.43 7.97
C LEU A 163 -16.27 14.90 6.90
N ASN A 164 -16.25 15.50 5.71
CA ASN A 164 -17.07 15.05 4.58
C ASN A 164 -16.32 14.02 3.74
N PHE A 165 -17.05 13.04 3.22
CA PHE A 165 -16.49 11.94 2.46
C PHE A 165 -16.97 11.93 1.01
N TYR A 166 -16.10 11.52 0.09
CA TYR A 166 -16.52 10.94 -1.18
C TYR A 166 -16.43 9.41 -1.10
N CYS A 167 -17.18 8.71 -1.94
CA CYS A 167 -17.22 7.25 -1.95
C CYS A 167 -16.55 6.68 -3.21
N THR A 168 -15.63 5.74 -3.05
CA THR A 168 -15.00 5.03 -4.16
C THR A 168 -15.67 3.68 -4.36
N GLY A 169 -16.23 3.44 -5.53
CA GLY A 169 -16.97 2.22 -5.82
C GLY A 169 -17.70 2.25 -7.16
N PRO A 170 -18.32 1.13 -7.56
CA PRO A 170 -18.98 0.98 -8.86
C PRO A 170 -20.36 1.64 -8.94
N ASP A 171 -20.94 2.11 -7.83
CA ASP A 171 -22.31 2.68 -7.80
C ASP A 171 -22.34 4.13 -7.27
N PRO A 172 -21.99 5.12 -8.12
CA PRO A 172 -22.15 6.53 -7.81
C PRO A 172 -23.56 6.99 -7.41
N PRO A 173 -24.67 6.47 -7.98
CA PRO A 173 -26.01 6.74 -7.47
C PRO A 173 -26.19 6.38 -5.99
N ALA A 174 -25.73 5.20 -5.56
CA ALA A 174 -25.80 4.79 -4.16
C ALA A 174 -24.96 5.72 -3.26
N ALA A 175 -23.76 6.11 -3.70
CA ALA A 175 -22.94 7.09 -2.97
C ALA A 175 -23.66 8.43 -2.78
N LYS A 176 -24.31 8.94 -3.83
CA LYS A 176 -25.10 10.17 -3.78
C LYS A 176 -26.27 10.05 -2.81
N GLU A 177 -27.01 8.94 -2.85
CA GLU A 177 -28.14 8.68 -1.95
C GLU A 177 -27.72 8.59 -0.48
N MET A 178 -26.56 7.99 -0.21
CA MET A 178 -25.97 7.89 1.14
C MET A 178 -25.40 9.22 1.68
N GLY A 179 -25.41 10.29 0.89
CA GLY A 179 -24.99 11.63 1.32
C GLY A 179 -23.50 11.94 1.16
N PHE A 180 -22.74 11.09 0.45
CA PHE A 180 -21.38 11.42 0.05
C PHE A 180 -21.39 12.60 -0.91
N TRP A 181 -20.36 13.46 -0.86
CA TRP A 181 -20.35 14.67 -1.68
C TRP A 181 -19.98 14.42 -3.14
N GLY A 182 -19.38 13.26 -3.44
CA GLY A 182 -18.97 12.82 -4.77
C GLY A 182 -18.69 11.32 -4.80
N ALA A 183 -18.41 10.78 -5.98
CA ALA A 183 -18.04 9.38 -6.16
C ALA A 183 -16.83 9.20 -7.09
N LYS A 184 -15.99 8.20 -6.80
CA LYS A 184 -14.87 7.79 -7.65
C LYS A 184 -15.13 6.39 -8.20
N VAL A 185 -15.08 6.23 -9.51
CA VAL A 185 -15.30 4.94 -10.20
C VAL A 185 -13.98 4.36 -10.73
N PRO A 186 -13.76 3.04 -10.65
CA PRO A 186 -12.58 2.41 -11.24
C PRO A 186 -12.74 2.32 -12.76
N LEU A 187 -11.71 2.75 -13.49
CA LEU A 187 -11.66 2.67 -14.95
C LEU A 187 -11.57 1.20 -15.38
N PRO A 188 -12.43 0.69 -16.28
CA PRO A 188 -12.51 -0.74 -16.54
C PRO A 188 -11.48 -1.31 -17.52
N TYR A 189 -11.01 -0.53 -18.51
CA TYR A 189 -10.19 -1.04 -19.62
C TYR A 189 -8.82 -0.37 -19.71
N CYS A 190 -7.81 -1.14 -20.09
CA CYS A 190 -6.40 -0.72 -20.15
C CYS A 190 -5.96 -0.27 -21.56
N PRO A 191 -4.78 0.39 -21.70
CA PRO A 191 -4.29 0.85 -22.99
C PRO A 191 -4.12 -0.24 -24.05
N GLU A 192 -3.76 -1.47 -23.64
CA GLU A 192 -3.54 -2.60 -24.56
C GLU A 192 -4.81 -3.10 -25.24
N GLU A 193 -6.00 -2.69 -24.75
CA GLU A 193 -7.28 -2.92 -25.43
C GLU A 193 -7.56 -1.89 -26.54
N GLY A 194 -6.62 -0.96 -26.76
CA GLY A 194 -6.60 0.02 -27.84
C GLY A 194 -7.84 0.92 -27.88
N HIS A 195 -8.18 1.38 -29.08
CA HIS A 195 -9.32 2.28 -29.30
C HIS A 195 -10.67 1.65 -28.89
N VAL A 196 -10.80 0.32 -28.94
CA VAL A 196 -12.02 -0.36 -28.49
C VAL A 196 -12.18 -0.24 -26.98
N GLY A 197 -11.12 -0.50 -26.20
CA GLY A 197 -11.12 -0.28 -24.76
C GLY A 197 -11.38 1.18 -24.39
N LEU A 198 -10.76 2.11 -25.12
CA LEU A 198 -10.97 3.55 -24.94
C LEU A 198 -12.43 3.98 -25.18
N GLN A 199 -13.08 3.52 -26.24
CA GLN A 199 -14.50 3.81 -26.48
C GLN A 199 -15.41 3.24 -25.39
N LYS A 200 -15.11 2.04 -24.90
CA LYS A 200 -15.86 1.44 -23.79
C LYS A 200 -15.66 2.20 -22.47
N ASN A 201 -14.46 2.71 -22.21
CA ASN A 201 -14.18 3.57 -21.06
C ASN A 201 -14.98 4.90 -21.15
N ILE A 202 -15.00 5.53 -22.32
CA ILE A 202 -15.78 6.76 -22.55
C ILE A 202 -17.27 6.50 -22.28
N GLU A 203 -17.81 5.40 -22.78
CA GLU A 203 -19.21 5.03 -22.58
C GLU A 203 -19.52 4.66 -21.12
N PHE A 204 -18.60 3.98 -20.45
CA PHE A 204 -18.69 3.68 -19.02
C PHE A 204 -18.83 4.97 -18.20
N LEU A 205 -17.99 5.98 -18.46
CA LEU A 205 -18.04 7.25 -17.74
C LEU A 205 -19.30 8.06 -18.09
N ARG A 206 -19.73 8.05 -19.36
CA ARG A 206 -20.96 8.72 -19.79
C ARG A 206 -22.18 8.19 -19.05
N LYS A 207 -22.32 6.87 -18.94
CA LYS A 207 -23.43 6.24 -18.20
C LYS A 207 -23.45 6.66 -16.74
N HIS A 208 -22.29 6.73 -16.09
CA HIS A 208 -22.20 7.19 -14.70
C HIS A 208 -22.59 8.65 -14.56
N ARG A 209 -22.09 9.53 -15.44
CA ARG A 209 -22.46 10.96 -15.48
C ARG A 209 -23.96 11.14 -15.68
N GLU A 210 -24.57 10.42 -16.62
CA GLU A 210 -26.03 10.45 -16.84
C GLU A 210 -26.80 10.01 -15.59
N ALA A 211 -26.36 8.94 -14.92
CA ALA A 211 -27.02 8.39 -13.74
C ALA A 211 -26.99 9.33 -12.52
N VAL A 212 -25.89 10.07 -12.31
CA VAL A 212 -25.76 10.98 -11.15
C VAL A 212 -26.17 12.43 -11.46
N GLY A 213 -26.38 12.75 -12.73
CA GLY A 213 -26.67 14.10 -13.22
C GLY A 213 -25.43 14.97 -13.35
N PRO A 214 -25.58 16.21 -13.89
CA PRO A 214 -24.45 17.04 -14.30
C PRO A 214 -23.62 17.58 -13.13
N ASN A 215 -24.20 17.74 -11.95
CA ASN A 215 -23.57 18.49 -10.84
C ASN A 215 -22.94 17.61 -9.77
N PHE A 216 -23.20 16.31 -9.76
CA PHE A 216 -22.62 15.43 -8.74
C PHE A 216 -21.15 15.13 -9.13
N PRO A 217 -20.16 15.47 -8.29
CA PRO A 217 -18.76 15.22 -8.60
C PRO A 217 -18.48 13.75 -8.87
N LEU A 218 -17.89 13.49 -10.03
CA LEU A 218 -17.48 12.17 -10.49
C LEU A 218 -15.98 12.17 -10.73
N MET A 219 -15.28 11.22 -10.14
CA MET A 219 -13.83 11.03 -10.24
C MET A 219 -13.54 9.68 -10.89
N VAL A 220 -12.34 9.52 -11.45
CA VAL A 220 -11.95 8.29 -12.14
C VAL A 220 -10.64 7.77 -11.57
N ASP A 221 -10.67 6.56 -11.03
CA ASP A 221 -9.50 5.83 -10.56
C ASP A 221 -8.94 4.96 -11.68
N CYS A 222 -7.64 5.10 -11.96
CA CYS A 222 -6.97 4.37 -13.04
C CYS A 222 -6.00 3.29 -12.55
N TYR A 223 -5.81 3.14 -11.23
CA TYR A 223 -4.93 2.18 -10.57
C TYR A 223 -3.62 1.92 -11.35
N MET A 224 -2.82 2.97 -11.51
CA MET A 224 -1.48 2.98 -12.14
C MET A 224 -1.37 2.28 -13.51
N SER A 225 -2.47 2.18 -14.25
CA SER A 225 -2.57 1.28 -15.42
C SER A 225 -2.35 1.94 -16.78
N LEU A 226 -2.36 3.27 -16.85
CA LEU A 226 -2.29 4.01 -18.11
C LEU A 226 -0.87 4.47 -18.41
N ASN A 227 -0.73 5.06 -19.60
CA ASN A 227 0.46 5.80 -20.02
C ASN A 227 0.06 7.24 -20.38
N VAL A 228 1.06 8.10 -20.58
CA VAL A 228 0.87 9.53 -20.89
C VAL A 228 -0.05 9.73 -22.11
N SER A 229 0.22 9.03 -23.22
CA SER A 229 -0.56 9.20 -24.47
C SER A 229 -2.02 8.81 -24.31
N TYR A 230 -2.30 7.65 -23.69
CA TYR A 230 -3.65 7.17 -23.49
C TYR A 230 -4.43 8.08 -22.54
N THR A 231 -3.77 8.55 -21.48
CA THR A 231 -4.34 9.50 -20.52
C THR A 231 -4.74 10.81 -21.21
N ILE A 232 -3.86 11.35 -22.07
CA ILE A 232 -4.18 12.56 -22.84
C ILE A 232 -5.39 12.32 -23.75
N GLU A 233 -5.45 11.19 -24.45
CA GLU A 233 -6.54 10.92 -25.39
C GLU A 233 -7.89 10.71 -24.70
N ILE A 234 -7.95 9.93 -23.62
CA ILE A 234 -9.21 9.67 -22.91
C ILE A 234 -9.74 10.93 -22.24
N VAL A 235 -8.87 11.75 -21.64
CA VAL A 235 -9.25 13.03 -21.03
C VAL A 235 -9.82 13.97 -22.09
N GLU A 236 -9.18 14.08 -23.27
CA GLU A 236 -9.69 14.92 -24.37
C GLU A 236 -11.10 14.52 -24.79
N LYS A 237 -11.34 13.21 -24.92
CA LYS A 237 -12.62 12.66 -25.41
C LYS A 237 -13.73 12.61 -24.36
N THR A 238 -13.44 13.02 -23.12
CA THR A 238 -14.41 13.02 -22.00
C THR A 238 -14.53 14.40 -21.34
N LYS A 239 -14.02 15.47 -21.97
CA LYS A 239 -14.13 16.84 -21.45
C LYS A 239 -15.58 17.28 -21.23
N ASP A 240 -16.51 16.75 -22.02
CA ASP A 240 -17.95 17.00 -21.89
C ASP A 240 -18.58 16.37 -20.64
N LEU A 241 -17.90 15.40 -20.00
CA LEU A 241 -18.41 14.68 -18.83
C LEU A 241 -18.10 15.36 -17.49
N ASP A 242 -17.36 16.48 -17.50
CA ASP A 242 -16.97 17.24 -16.29
C ASP A 242 -16.43 16.33 -15.17
N ILE A 243 -15.41 15.53 -15.50
CA ILE A 243 -14.73 14.67 -14.52
C ILE A 243 -13.96 15.56 -13.55
N ASN A 244 -14.20 15.40 -12.24
CA ASN A 244 -13.63 16.27 -11.22
C ASN A 244 -12.11 16.10 -11.10
N TRP A 245 -11.62 14.85 -11.10
CA TRP A 245 -10.20 14.51 -11.23
C TRP A 245 -9.99 13.11 -11.82
N TRP A 246 -8.78 12.89 -12.35
CA TRP A 246 -8.26 11.60 -12.77
C TRP A 246 -7.14 11.16 -11.81
N GLU A 247 -7.30 9.96 -11.25
CA GLU A 247 -6.45 9.45 -10.17
C GLU A 247 -5.56 8.32 -10.64
N GLU A 248 -4.30 8.40 -10.24
CA GLU A 248 -3.25 7.41 -10.44
C GLU A 248 -3.22 6.88 -11.89
N CYS A 249 -3.26 7.79 -12.86
CA CYS A 249 -3.21 7.43 -14.28
C CYS A 249 -1.95 6.65 -14.63
N LEU A 250 -0.80 7.06 -14.10
CA LEU A 250 0.51 6.52 -14.44
C LEU A 250 1.03 5.59 -13.36
N SER A 251 1.99 4.74 -13.75
CA SER A 251 2.85 4.03 -12.79
C SER A 251 3.48 5.02 -11.80
N PRO A 252 3.62 4.66 -10.50
CA PRO A 252 4.35 5.48 -9.53
C PRO A 252 5.79 5.80 -9.95
N ASP A 253 6.37 4.98 -10.83
CA ASP A 253 7.71 5.19 -11.39
C ASP A 253 7.78 6.34 -12.41
N ASP A 254 6.65 6.77 -12.99
CA ASP A 254 6.58 7.82 -14.02
C ASP A 254 5.77 9.05 -13.56
N THR A 255 6.01 9.51 -12.34
CA THR A 255 5.39 10.77 -11.87
C THR A 255 5.84 11.98 -12.72
N ASP A 256 7.04 11.93 -13.32
CA ASP A 256 7.52 12.98 -14.23
C ASP A 256 6.59 13.12 -15.47
N GLY A 257 5.91 12.04 -15.89
CA GLY A 257 4.91 12.04 -16.96
C GLY A 257 3.73 13.00 -16.72
N PHE A 258 3.42 13.37 -15.48
CA PHE A 258 2.35 14.34 -15.20
C PHE A 258 2.65 15.75 -15.74
N GLU A 259 3.92 16.12 -15.95
CA GLU A 259 4.25 17.38 -16.63
C GLU A 259 3.73 17.38 -18.08
N GLN A 260 3.85 16.24 -18.77
CA GLN A 260 3.37 16.09 -20.14
C GLN A 260 1.84 16.09 -20.19
N ILE A 261 1.19 15.44 -19.23
CA ILE A 261 -0.27 15.41 -19.10
C ILE A 261 -0.80 16.82 -18.83
N LYS A 262 -0.20 17.57 -17.88
CA LYS A 262 -0.59 18.95 -17.57
C LYS A 262 -0.35 19.90 -18.73
N ARG A 263 0.68 19.67 -19.56
CA ARG A 263 0.88 20.45 -20.80
C ARG A 263 -0.27 20.27 -21.79
N ALA A 264 -0.83 19.07 -21.90
CA ALA A 264 -1.98 18.80 -22.77
C ALA A 264 -3.31 19.28 -22.15
N HIS A 265 -3.49 19.08 -20.84
CA HIS A 265 -4.73 19.35 -20.12
C HIS A 265 -4.51 20.21 -18.86
N PRO A 266 -4.08 21.47 -19.00
CA PRO A 266 -3.68 22.31 -17.87
C PRO A 266 -4.85 22.68 -16.94
N THR A 267 -6.09 22.54 -17.41
CA THR A 267 -7.32 22.87 -16.66
C THR A 267 -7.97 21.66 -15.99
N VAL A 268 -7.44 20.44 -16.22
CA VAL A 268 -7.97 19.19 -15.64
C VAL A 268 -7.18 18.83 -14.40
N LYS A 269 -7.85 18.28 -13.38
CA LYS A 269 -7.19 17.84 -12.15
C LYS A 269 -6.65 16.43 -12.27
N PHE A 270 -5.43 16.23 -11.78
CA PHE A 270 -4.75 14.94 -11.70
C PHE A 270 -4.24 14.71 -10.29
N THR A 271 -4.36 13.47 -9.82
CA THR A 271 -3.99 13.07 -8.46
C THR A 271 -3.26 11.73 -8.47
N THR A 272 -2.43 11.48 -7.47
CA THR A 272 -1.73 10.18 -7.28
C THR A 272 -1.11 10.15 -5.87
N GLY A 273 -0.52 9.02 -5.50
CA GLY A 273 0.37 8.92 -4.35
C GLY A 273 0.07 7.76 -3.40
N GLU A 274 -0.99 6.97 -3.62
CA GLU A 274 -1.28 5.84 -2.74
C GLU A 274 -0.11 4.84 -2.73
N HIS A 275 0.51 4.59 -3.89
CA HIS A 275 1.72 3.76 -4.02
C HIS A 275 3.04 4.55 -3.93
N GLU A 276 3.04 5.71 -3.26
CA GLU A 276 4.26 6.46 -2.96
C GLU A 276 4.58 6.47 -1.44
N TYR A 277 5.86 6.61 -1.11
CA TYR A 277 6.40 6.35 0.22
C TYR A 277 7.41 7.41 0.63
N SER A 278 7.44 7.69 1.94
CA SER A 278 8.33 8.64 2.62
C SER A 278 8.19 10.10 2.16
N ARG A 279 8.65 11.02 3.01
CA ARG A 279 8.74 12.44 2.65
C ARG A 279 9.61 12.70 1.40
N TYR A 280 10.55 11.80 1.10
CA TYR A 280 11.43 11.94 -0.07
C TYR A 280 10.70 11.61 -1.37
N GLY A 281 9.82 10.61 -1.36
CA GLY A 281 8.95 10.28 -2.50
C GLY A 281 7.95 11.40 -2.73
N PHE A 282 7.17 11.76 -1.70
CA PHE A 282 6.14 12.81 -1.83
C PHE A 282 6.67 14.19 -2.19
N ARG A 283 7.93 14.53 -1.84
CA ARG A 283 8.57 15.75 -2.34
C ARG A 283 8.51 15.83 -3.87
N LYS A 284 8.74 14.72 -4.58
CA LYS A 284 8.70 14.67 -6.05
C LYS A 284 7.31 14.95 -6.62
N LEU A 285 6.26 14.56 -5.91
CA LEU A 285 4.87 14.82 -6.32
C LEU A 285 4.47 16.30 -6.09
N ILE A 286 5.11 16.98 -5.13
CA ILE A 286 4.89 18.40 -4.83
C ILE A 286 5.68 19.30 -5.79
N GLU A 287 6.89 18.88 -6.18
CA GLU A 287 7.73 19.60 -7.16
C GLU A 287 6.97 19.86 -8.47
N GLY A 288 7.08 21.08 -9.00
CA GLY A 288 6.39 21.48 -10.23
C GLY A 288 4.87 21.70 -10.11
N ARG A 289 4.22 21.25 -9.01
CA ARG A 289 2.78 21.40 -8.77
C ARG A 289 1.91 20.84 -9.91
N ASN A 290 2.36 19.75 -10.53
CA ASN A 290 1.64 19.07 -11.61
C ASN A 290 0.50 18.17 -11.12
N LEU A 291 0.37 17.99 -9.80
CA LEU A 291 -0.67 17.21 -9.15
C LEU A 291 -1.49 18.13 -8.24
N ASP A 292 -2.80 18.05 -8.37
CA ASP A 292 -3.75 18.92 -7.64
C ASP A 292 -4.02 18.41 -6.23
N ILE A 293 -3.86 17.10 -6.00
CA ILE A 293 -4.02 16.42 -4.71
C ILE A 293 -2.97 15.30 -4.64
N ILE A 294 -2.35 15.13 -3.47
CA ILE A 294 -1.51 13.94 -3.17
C ILE A 294 -2.23 13.02 -2.18
N GLN A 295 -2.15 11.70 -2.41
CA GLN A 295 -3.05 10.72 -1.78
C GLN A 295 -2.32 9.57 -1.07
N PRO A 296 -1.43 9.84 -0.10
CA PRO A 296 -0.75 8.79 0.65
C PRO A 296 -1.70 7.86 1.38
N ASP A 297 -1.43 6.55 1.40
CA ASP A 297 -2.02 5.64 2.38
C ASP A 297 -1.22 5.68 3.69
N VAL A 298 -1.87 5.98 4.82
CA VAL A 298 -1.20 6.14 6.12
C VAL A 298 -0.59 4.83 6.65
N MET A 299 -1.14 3.68 6.26
CA MET A 299 -0.60 2.37 6.60
C MET A 299 0.55 1.95 5.68
N TRP A 300 0.86 2.72 4.62
CA TRP A 300 1.87 2.35 3.63
C TRP A 300 3.05 3.33 3.58
N LEU A 301 2.80 4.65 3.57
CA LEU A 301 3.85 5.63 3.24
C LEU A 301 4.99 5.74 4.26
N GLY A 302 4.76 5.31 5.50
CA GLY A 302 5.66 5.52 6.63
C GLY A 302 4.96 5.79 7.98
N GLY A 303 3.62 5.84 8.02
CA GLY A 303 2.85 6.07 9.24
C GLY A 303 2.45 7.53 9.45
N MET A 304 1.75 7.78 10.55
CA MET A 304 1.27 9.11 10.95
C MET A 304 2.41 10.11 11.11
N THR A 305 3.54 9.68 11.72
CA THR A 305 4.70 10.55 11.94
C THR A 305 5.25 11.12 10.62
N GLU A 306 5.34 10.29 9.59
CA GLU A 306 5.83 10.74 8.27
C GLU A 306 4.76 11.48 7.49
N LEU A 307 3.48 11.07 7.61
CA LEU A 307 2.35 11.76 6.99
C LEU A 307 2.24 13.22 7.44
N LEU A 308 2.47 13.52 8.73
CA LEU A 308 2.50 14.90 9.23
C LEU A 308 3.56 15.76 8.52
N ARG A 309 4.72 15.18 8.18
CA ARG A 309 5.80 15.88 7.44
C ARG A 309 5.44 16.09 5.98
N VAL A 310 4.84 15.08 5.34
CA VAL A 310 4.32 15.18 3.98
C VAL A 310 3.25 16.27 3.89
N ALA A 311 2.31 16.29 4.83
CA ALA A 311 1.25 17.28 4.92
C ALA A 311 1.80 18.70 5.07
N ALA A 312 2.76 18.90 5.98
CA ALA A 312 3.42 20.19 6.19
C ALA A 312 4.16 20.67 4.94
N MET A 313 4.82 19.76 4.20
CA MET A 313 5.50 20.10 2.95
C MET A 313 4.50 20.52 1.86
N ALA A 314 3.40 19.77 1.71
CA ALA A 314 2.34 20.09 0.75
C ALA A 314 1.61 21.40 1.11
N ALA A 315 1.41 21.67 2.39
CA ALA A 315 0.78 22.88 2.90
C ALA A 315 1.57 24.14 2.54
N ALA A 316 2.91 24.06 2.45
CA ALA A 316 3.75 25.19 2.01
C ALA A 316 3.51 25.59 0.54
N TYR A 317 2.82 24.75 -0.24
CA TYR A 317 2.47 24.97 -1.64
C TYR A 317 0.94 25.00 -1.87
N ASP A 318 0.16 25.05 -0.80
CA ASP A 318 -1.30 24.96 -0.81
C ASP A 318 -1.84 23.71 -1.52
N ILE A 319 -1.06 22.62 -1.56
CA ILE A 319 -1.49 21.35 -2.15
C ILE A 319 -2.26 20.57 -1.08
N PRO A 320 -3.51 20.18 -1.34
CA PRO A 320 -4.28 19.34 -0.44
C PRO A 320 -3.72 17.92 -0.35
N VAL A 321 -3.79 17.35 0.84
CA VAL A 321 -3.49 15.93 1.11
C VAL A 321 -4.81 15.22 1.44
N VAL A 322 -5.16 14.21 0.65
CA VAL A 322 -6.38 13.42 0.85
C VAL A 322 -5.96 11.95 0.88
N PRO A 323 -5.73 11.36 2.06
CA PRO A 323 -5.24 10.00 2.15
C PRO A 323 -6.17 8.98 1.47
N HIS A 324 -5.57 7.99 0.81
CA HIS A 324 -6.25 6.77 0.38
C HIS A 324 -6.96 6.13 1.59
N ALA A 325 -8.15 5.57 1.41
CA ALA A 325 -9.12 5.24 2.47
C ALA A 325 -8.60 4.34 3.63
N SER A 326 -7.91 4.91 4.61
CA SER A 326 -7.29 4.17 5.72
C SER A 326 -8.07 4.19 7.05
N GLY A 327 -9.40 4.26 6.99
CA GLY A 327 -10.24 4.18 8.20
C GLY A 327 -9.89 5.25 9.25
N PRO A 328 -10.08 4.98 10.56
CA PRO A 328 -9.73 5.93 11.61
C PRO A 328 -8.31 6.48 11.57
N TYR A 329 -7.34 5.74 11.02
CA TYR A 329 -5.96 6.24 10.89
C TYR A 329 -5.90 7.51 10.03
N SER A 330 -6.63 7.57 8.92
CA SER A 330 -6.73 8.79 8.10
C SER A 330 -7.72 9.80 8.70
N TYR A 331 -8.81 9.36 9.35
CA TYR A 331 -9.83 10.28 9.87
C TYR A 331 -9.26 11.24 10.92
N HIS A 332 -8.48 10.70 11.86
CA HIS A 332 -7.81 11.51 12.87
C HIS A 332 -6.84 12.53 12.26
N PHE A 333 -6.14 12.15 11.18
CA PHE A 333 -5.25 13.05 10.45
C PHE A 333 -6.03 14.15 9.71
N VAL A 334 -7.00 13.80 8.87
CA VAL A 334 -7.73 14.77 8.03
C VAL A 334 -8.54 15.76 8.85
N MET A 335 -9.00 15.36 10.04
CA MET A 335 -9.66 16.27 10.98
C MET A 335 -8.73 17.38 11.51
N SER A 336 -7.41 17.13 11.52
CA SER A 336 -6.43 17.94 12.25
C SER A 336 -5.59 18.90 11.43
N GLN A 337 -5.50 18.72 10.10
CA GLN A 337 -4.59 19.51 9.27
C GLN A 337 -5.28 20.63 8.49
N PRO A 338 -4.55 21.70 8.13
CA PRO A 338 -5.11 22.85 7.41
C PRO A 338 -5.40 22.56 5.93
N ASN A 339 -4.64 21.66 5.31
CA ASN A 339 -4.72 21.32 3.88
C ASN A 339 -5.31 19.93 3.63
N THR A 340 -6.20 19.45 4.49
CA THR A 340 -6.87 18.14 4.33
C THR A 340 -8.38 18.35 4.25
N PRO A 341 -8.93 18.65 3.06
CA PRO A 341 -10.27 19.23 2.93
C PRO A 341 -11.42 18.22 3.14
N PHE A 342 -11.21 16.96 2.77
CA PHE A 342 -12.20 15.88 2.81
C PHE A 342 -11.49 14.52 2.90
N GLN A 343 -12.25 13.43 3.02
CA GLN A 343 -11.73 12.08 3.14
C GLN A 343 -12.33 11.13 2.09
N GLU A 344 -11.57 10.12 1.69
CA GLU A 344 -12.07 8.98 0.91
C GLU A 344 -12.71 7.93 1.80
N TYR A 345 -13.79 7.34 1.31
CA TYR A 345 -14.29 6.05 1.78
C TYR A 345 -14.33 5.03 0.64
N LEU A 346 -13.59 3.94 0.76
CA LEU A 346 -13.59 2.85 -0.20
C LEU A 346 -14.77 1.92 0.08
N ALA A 347 -15.75 1.86 -0.82
CA ALA A 347 -16.94 1.05 -0.65
C ALA A 347 -16.57 -0.43 -0.52
N ASN A 348 -16.74 -0.96 0.67
CA ASN A 348 -16.36 -2.32 1.04
C ASN A 348 -17.56 -3.27 1.16
N SER A 349 -18.74 -2.83 0.72
CA SER A 349 -19.80 -3.77 0.37
C SER A 349 -19.48 -4.42 -0.98
N PRO A 350 -19.75 -5.73 -1.16
CA PRO A 350 -19.41 -6.44 -2.39
C PRO A 350 -19.93 -5.80 -3.68
N ASP A 351 -21.09 -5.16 -3.61
CA ASP A 351 -21.79 -4.47 -4.72
C ASP A 351 -21.55 -2.96 -4.77
N GLY A 352 -20.84 -2.38 -3.79
CA GLY A 352 -20.62 -0.94 -3.69
C GLY A 352 -21.82 -0.08 -3.26
N LYS A 353 -22.92 -0.69 -2.80
CA LYS A 353 -24.19 0.00 -2.50
C LYS A 353 -24.43 0.31 -1.02
N SER A 354 -23.53 -0.11 -0.13
CA SER A 354 -23.62 0.17 1.31
C SER A 354 -22.25 0.40 1.92
N VAL A 355 -22.24 0.96 3.12
CA VAL A 355 -21.02 1.23 3.90
C VAL A 355 -20.83 0.17 4.98
N LEU A 356 -19.68 -0.50 5.01
CA LEU A 356 -19.31 -1.51 6.01
C LEU A 356 -18.01 -1.10 6.74
N PRO A 357 -17.59 -1.70 7.86
CA PRO A 357 -16.31 -1.34 8.49
C PRO A 357 -15.12 -1.62 7.54
N VAL A 358 -14.26 -0.62 7.28
CA VAL A 358 -13.09 -0.72 6.39
C VAL A 358 -12.22 -1.92 6.76
N PHE A 359 -12.05 -2.17 8.06
CA PHE A 359 -11.26 -3.29 8.57
C PHE A 359 -12.09 -4.53 8.90
N GLY A 360 -13.33 -4.60 8.39
CA GLY A 360 -14.24 -5.72 8.55
C GLY A 360 -14.59 -5.98 10.01
N ASP A 361 -14.56 -7.26 10.40
CA ASP A 361 -14.93 -7.67 11.77
C ASP A 361 -13.79 -7.62 12.79
N LEU A 362 -12.63 -7.05 12.41
CA LEU A 362 -11.47 -6.94 13.31
C LEU A 362 -11.77 -6.05 14.52
N PHE A 363 -12.55 -4.98 14.34
CA PHE A 363 -12.89 -4.03 15.39
C PHE A 363 -14.41 -3.98 15.63
N LEU A 364 -14.82 -3.67 16.87
CA LEU A 364 -16.24 -3.61 17.24
C LEU A 364 -16.92 -2.28 16.89
N ASP A 365 -16.12 -1.22 16.86
CA ASP A 365 -16.59 0.15 17.03
C ASP A 365 -15.94 1.13 16.06
N GLU A 366 -15.59 0.63 14.87
CA GLU A 366 -15.10 1.46 13.77
C GLU A 366 -16.18 2.48 13.36
N PRO A 367 -15.88 3.79 13.36
CA PRO A 367 -16.81 4.82 12.91
C PRO A 367 -16.96 4.78 11.39
N ILE A 368 -18.20 4.75 10.90
CA ILE A 368 -18.53 4.59 9.47
C ILE A 368 -19.37 5.78 8.99
N PRO A 369 -19.05 6.40 7.83
CA PRO A 369 -19.78 7.54 7.29
C PRO A 369 -21.10 7.12 6.60
N THR A 370 -22.03 6.51 7.34
CA THR A 370 -23.37 6.10 6.85
C THR A 370 -24.22 7.24 6.28
N LYS A 371 -23.84 8.48 6.55
CA LYS A 371 -24.47 9.70 6.03
C LYS A 371 -23.52 10.54 5.18
N GLY A 372 -22.43 9.95 4.69
CA GLY A 372 -21.38 10.63 3.92
C GLY A 372 -20.49 11.59 4.74
N PHE A 373 -20.59 11.59 6.07
CA PHE A 373 -19.75 12.38 6.96
C PHE A 373 -19.51 11.72 8.31
N LEU A 374 -18.46 12.18 9.01
CA LEU A 374 -18.21 11.97 10.44
C LEU A 374 -17.96 13.31 11.13
N THR A 375 -17.98 13.33 12.45
CA THR A 375 -17.74 14.49 13.30
C THR A 375 -16.63 14.25 14.32
N THR A 376 -16.15 15.31 14.97
CA THR A 376 -15.18 15.20 16.09
C THR A 376 -15.69 14.33 17.23
N ALA A 377 -17.01 14.26 17.45
CA ALA A 377 -17.63 13.42 18.46
C ALA A 377 -17.46 11.92 18.15
N ASP A 378 -17.55 11.53 16.87
CA ASP A 378 -17.38 10.14 16.43
C ASP A 378 -15.95 9.65 16.64
N LEU A 379 -14.97 10.58 16.71
CA LEU A 379 -13.55 10.30 16.90
C LEU A 379 -13.06 10.53 18.34
N ASN A 380 -13.94 10.85 19.29
CA ASN A 380 -13.55 11.26 20.64
C ASN A 380 -13.37 10.05 21.59
N LYS A 381 -12.45 9.15 21.24
CA LYS A 381 -12.03 7.99 22.06
C LYS A 381 -10.50 7.93 22.15
N PRO A 382 -9.91 7.33 23.20
CA PRO A 382 -8.45 7.24 23.33
C PRO A 382 -7.78 6.54 22.15
N GLY A 383 -6.60 7.03 21.75
CA GLY A 383 -5.87 6.46 20.61
C GLY A 383 -6.64 6.70 19.31
N PHE A 384 -6.66 5.70 18.43
CA PHE A 384 -7.48 5.72 17.20
C PHE A 384 -8.94 5.33 17.44
N GLY A 385 -9.33 5.11 18.70
CA GLY A 385 -10.72 4.84 19.06
C GLY A 385 -11.27 3.49 18.58
N LEU A 386 -10.38 2.57 18.21
CA LEU A 386 -10.69 1.22 17.77
C LEU A 386 -10.55 0.22 18.92
N THR A 387 -11.51 -0.68 19.04
CA THR A 387 -11.53 -1.77 20.02
C THR A 387 -11.48 -3.10 19.28
N LEU A 388 -10.41 -3.88 19.51
CA LEU A 388 -10.27 -5.22 18.94
C LEU A 388 -11.45 -6.10 19.34
N ASN A 389 -12.08 -6.73 18.35
CA ASN A 389 -13.18 -7.65 18.56
C ASN A 389 -12.69 -8.92 19.28
N PRO A 390 -13.26 -9.28 20.45
CA PRO A 390 -12.89 -10.51 21.18
C PRO A 390 -13.06 -11.78 20.34
N VAL A 391 -14.01 -11.80 19.40
CA VAL A 391 -14.21 -12.92 18.49
C VAL A 391 -13.11 -12.97 17.43
N ALA A 392 -12.64 -11.80 16.96
CA ALA A 392 -11.54 -11.71 15.99
C ALA A 392 -10.19 -12.15 16.60
N ARG A 393 -10.00 -12.12 17.93
CA ARG A 393 -8.81 -12.68 18.60
C ARG A 393 -8.53 -14.13 18.19
N ALA A 394 -9.57 -14.94 17.96
CA ALA A 394 -9.41 -16.33 17.51
C ALA A 394 -8.85 -16.45 16.08
N LYS A 395 -8.95 -15.40 15.28
CA LYS A 395 -8.38 -15.31 13.92
C LYS A 395 -6.96 -14.74 13.90
N LEU A 396 -6.47 -14.20 15.02
CA LEU A 396 -5.11 -13.67 15.11
C LEU A 396 -4.12 -14.81 15.30
N ILE A 397 -3.41 -15.16 14.24
CA ILE A 397 -2.40 -16.21 14.23
C ILE A 397 -1.07 -15.60 14.70
N PRO A 398 -0.54 -15.99 15.88
CA PRO A 398 0.72 -15.44 16.37
C PRO A 398 1.86 -15.73 15.39
N SER A 399 2.71 -14.75 15.12
CA SER A 399 3.79 -14.87 14.13
C SER A 399 4.97 -15.74 14.55
N ALA A 400 4.97 -16.29 15.77
CA ALA A 400 6.07 -17.09 16.32
C ALA A 400 6.49 -18.27 15.41
N TYR A 401 5.56 -18.85 14.64
CA TYR A 401 5.86 -19.93 13.69
C TYR A 401 6.81 -19.49 12.55
N LEU A 402 6.87 -18.20 12.23
CA LEU A 402 7.77 -17.64 11.20
C LEU A 402 9.21 -17.49 11.72
N LEU A 403 9.38 -17.48 13.05
CA LEU A 403 10.66 -17.24 13.72
C LEU A 403 11.35 -18.55 14.14
N ALA A 404 10.63 -19.68 14.06
CA ALA A 404 11.14 -21.01 14.36
C ALA A 404 11.17 -21.87 13.07
N PRO A 405 12.30 -21.96 12.35
CA PRO A 405 12.38 -22.88 11.22
C PRO A 405 12.14 -24.32 11.71
N PRO A 406 11.44 -25.18 10.94
CA PRO A 406 11.29 -26.57 11.31
C PRO A 406 12.68 -27.21 11.50
N PRO A 407 12.83 -28.19 12.43
CA PRO A 407 14.10 -28.86 12.62
C PRO A 407 14.59 -29.43 11.28
N MET A 408 15.87 -29.21 10.95
CA MET A 408 16.48 -29.83 9.77
C MET A 408 16.18 -31.33 9.80
N ALA A 409 15.64 -31.85 8.70
CA ALA A 409 15.57 -33.29 8.51
C ALA A 409 16.98 -33.87 8.75
N PRO A 410 17.13 -34.94 9.56
CA PRO A 410 18.43 -35.58 9.69
C PRO A 410 18.94 -35.94 8.28
N LEU A 411 20.21 -35.67 8.02
CA LEU A 411 20.85 -36.21 6.82
C LEU A 411 20.66 -37.72 6.84
N THR A 412 19.96 -38.26 5.84
CA THR A 412 19.84 -39.71 5.67
C THR A 412 21.26 -40.28 5.58
N PRO A 413 21.67 -41.21 6.44
CA PRO A 413 22.94 -41.88 6.27
C PRO A 413 22.95 -42.53 4.89
N VAL A 414 23.97 -42.22 4.10
CA VAL A 414 24.24 -42.98 2.88
C VAL A 414 24.66 -44.37 3.35
N ASP A 415 23.82 -45.38 3.13
CA ASP A 415 24.16 -46.77 3.44
C ASP A 415 25.40 -47.16 2.65
N ALA A 416 26.52 -47.26 3.36
CA ALA A 416 27.75 -47.89 2.88
C ALA A 416 27.60 -49.42 2.90
N SER A 417 26.57 -49.95 2.24
CA SER A 417 26.38 -51.40 2.09
C SER A 417 25.54 -51.73 0.85
N SER A 418 26.04 -51.40 -0.34
CA SER A 418 25.79 -52.22 -1.53
C SER A 418 27.14 -52.71 -2.03
N GLY A 419 27.61 -53.77 -1.36
CA GLY A 419 28.80 -54.49 -1.72
C GLY A 419 28.70 -55.12 -3.09
N VAL A 420 29.83 -55.05 -3.79
CA VAL A 420 30.20 -55.79 -4.99
C VAL A 420 29.97 -57.29 -4.79
N THR A 421 29.28 -57.93 -5.74
CA THR A 421 29.49 -59.34 -6.10
C THR A 421 29.51 -59.46 -7.63
N GLY A 422 30.65 -59.84 -8.20
CA GLY A 422 30.84 -60.19 -9.63
C GLY A 422 30.14 -61.51 -10.00
N ALA A 423 30.17 -62.01 -11.23
CA ALA A 423 30.94 -61.70 -12.42
C ALA A 423 30.24 -62.31 -13.66
N GLU A 424 30.48 -61.80 -14.87
CA GLU A 424 30.88 -62.67 -15.99
C GLU A 424 31.51 -61.87 -17.15
N GLU A 425 32.61 -62.43 -17.65
CA GLU A 425 33.57 -61.90 -18.61
C GLU A 425 33.05 -61.97 -20.05
N THR A 426 33.33 -60.94 -20.87
CA THR A 426 33.50 -61.11 -22.32
C THR A 426 34.77 -60.40 -22.79
N LYS A 427 35.63 -61.16 -23.49
CA LYS A 427 36.98 -60.79 -23.96
C LYS A 427 36.97 -59.79 -25.14
N PRO A 428 38.09 -59.06 -25.37
CA PRO A 428 38.15 -57.93 -26.29
C PRO A 428 38.52 -58.33 -27.73
N ALA A 429 38.04 -57.56 -28.70
CA ALA A 429 38.49 -57.60 -30.11
C ALA A 429 39.35 -56.36 -30.44
N PRO A 430 40.32 -56.44 -31.37
CA PRO A 430 41.44 -55.51 -31.47
C PRO A 430 41.16 -54.28 -32.34
N ALA A 431 41.87 -53.18 -32.06
CA ALA A 431 41.83 -51.92 -32.80
C ALA A 431 42.62 -51.98 -34.12
N PRO A 432 42.20 -51.18 -35.12
CA PRO A 432 43.18 -50.52 -35.97
C PRO A 432 42.86 -49.05 -36.26
N GLY A 433 43.92 -48.23 -36.33
CA GLY A 433 44.05 -47.18 -37.34
C GLY A 433 43.80 -45.74 -36.89
N VAL A 434 44.88 -45.07 -36.51
CA VAL A 434 45.01 -43.61 -36.38
C VAL A 434 44.92 -42.95 -37.76
N THR A 435 44.10 -41.92 -37.91
CA THR A 435 44.30 -40.84 -38.88
C THR A 435 44.06 -39.50 -38.19
N GLU A 436 45.11 -38.70 -38.17
CA GLU A 436 45.19 -37.35 -37.61
C GLU A 436 44.23 -36.38 -38.32
N HIS A 437 43.44 -35.64 -37.55
CA HIS A 437 42.90 -34.35 -37.98
C HIS A 437 43.37 -33.28 -36.99
N LYS A 438 44.19 -32.35 -37.50
CA LYS A 438 44.66 -31.15 -36.82
C LYS A 438 43.48 -30.24 -36.48
N GLU A 439 43.33 -29.90 -35.21
CA GLU A 439 42.58 -28.72 -34.77
C GLU A 439 43.51 -27.50 -34.89
N GLU A 440 43.16 -26.55 -35.75
CA GLU A 440 43.67 -25.18 -35.70
C GLU A 440 42.79 -24.37 -34.75
N SER A 441 43.33 -24.03 -33.58
CA SER A 441 42.77 -23.04 -32.66
C SER A 441 43.70 -21.83 -32.63
N ASP A 442 43.38 -20.77 -33.38
CA ASP A 442 44.12 -19.51 -33.34
C ASP A 442 43.19 -18.32 -33.03
N GLY A 443 43.48 -17.66 -31.90
CA GLY A 443 43.58 -16.20 -31.85
C GLY A 443 42.31 -15.35 -31.83
N VAL A 444 41.51 -15.43 -30.77
CA VAL A 444 40.52 -14.36 -30.45
C VAL A 444 40.65 -13.79 -29.03
N LEU A 445 41.47 -14.40 -28.16
CA LEU A 445 41.60 -13.97 -26.76
C LEU A 445 42.79 -13.04 -26.46
N ASP A 446 43.80 -12.94 -27.33
CA ASP A 446 44.96 -12.08 -27.12
C ASP A 446 44.78 -10.63 -27.61
N GLY A 447 43.72 -10.35 -28.38
CA GLY A 447 43.43 -9.01 -28.90
C GLY A 447 42.70 -8.07 -27.92
N PHE A 448 42.16 -8.61 -26.82
CA PHE A 448 41.30 -7.84 -25.90
C PHE A 448 42.06 -7.22 -24.72
N VAL A 449 43.22 -7.79 -24.36
CA VAL A 449 44.03 -7.32 -23.22
C VAL A 449 44.94 -6.13 -23.60
N ALA A 450 45.32 -5.99 -24.88
CA ALA A 450 46.17 -4.89 -25.34
C ALA A 450 45.43 -3.53 -25.49
N ARG A 451 44.09 -3.52 -25.52
CA ARG A 451 43.29 -2.30 -25.78
C ARG A 451 42.78 -1.57 -24.54
N ILE A 452 43.07 -2.11 -23.35
CA ILE A 452 42.70 -1.51 -22.05
C ILE A 452 43.86 -0.68 -21.45
N GLN A 453 45.10 -0.86 -21.92
CA GLN A 453 46.25 -0.10 -21.42
C GLN A 453 46.49 1.24 -22.14
N GLU A 454 45.83 1.52 -23.27
CA GLU A 454 45.93 2.82 -23.97
C GLU A 454 44.86 3.86 -23.58
N LEU A 455 43.90 3.51 -22.71
CA LEU A 455 42.81 4.41 -22.30
C LEU A 455 42.95 4.97 -20.87
N THR A 456 44.10 4.78 -20.21
CA THR A 456 44.36 5.28 -18.84
C THR A 456 45.55 6.23 -18.73
N SER A 457 46.01 6.81 -19.84
CA SER A 457 47.00 7.89 -19.82
C SER A 457 46.69 8.99 -20.83
N LEU A 458 45.70 9.84 -20.50
CA LEU A 458 45.59 11.23 -20.93
C LEU A 458 44.84 12.06 -19.87
#